data_AF-X5Y2I8-F1
#
_entry.id   AF-X5Y2I8-F1
#
_cell.length_a   1.000
_cell.length_b   1.000
_cell.length_c   1.000
_cell.angle_alpha   90.00
_cell.angle_beta   90.00
_cell.angle_gamma   90.00
#
_symmetry.space_group_name_H-M   'P 1'
#
loop_
_entity.id
_entity.type
_entity.pdbx_description
1 polymer ?
#
loop_
_entity_poly.entity_id
_entity_poly.type
_entity_poly.pdbx_seq_one_letter_code
_entity_poly.pdbx_strand_id
1 'polypeptide(L)'
;MKIVMAIIKPFKLDEVREALTAVGIQGLTVTEVKGYGRQKGHTEIYRGAEYAVSFLPKIKIEVAVSTDLVDKAVEAITAAAKTGQIGDGKIFVFGIDQAVRIRTGETDTDAL
;
A
#
# COMPACT_ATOMS: atom_id res chain seq x y z
N MET A 1 -11.79 -11.06 -8.88
CA MET A 1 -11.24 -9.81 -8.31
C MET A 1 -10.00 -10.11 -7.50
N LYS A 2 -9.21 -9.08 -7.18
CA LYS A 2 -8.05 -9.18 -6.29
C LYS A 2 -7.98 -7.95 -5.38
N ILE A 3 -7.29 -8.09 -4.25
CA ILE A 3 -6.86 -6.95 -3.46
C ILE A 3 -5.35 -6.77 -3.65
N VAL A 4 -4.95 -5.59 -4.10
CA VAL A 4 -3.55 -5.18 -4.19
C VAL A 4 -3.22 -4.44 -2.90
N MET A 5 -2.27 -4.99 -2.14
CA MET A 5 -1.79 -4.43 -0.89
C MET A 5 -0.37 -3.91 -1.08
N ALA A 6 -0.17 -2.61 -0.95
CA ALA A 6 1.14 -1.98 -1.08
C ALA A 6 1.59 -1.39 0.26
N ILE A 7 2.80 -1.74 0.71
CA ILE A 7 3.48 -1.08 1.81
C ILE A 7 4.50 -0.12 1.20
N ILE A 8 4.38 1.18 1.46
CA ILE A 8 5.21 2.23 0.83
C ILE A 8 5.78 3.21 1.85
N LYS A 9 6.70 4.07 1.42
CA LYS A 9 7.16 5.23 2.21
C LYS A 9 6.03 6.25 2.36
N PRO A 10 5.82 6.87 3.54
CA PRO A 10 4.67 7.74 3.78
C PRO A 10 4.52 8.92 2.81
N PHE A 11 5.63 9.59 2.45
CA PHE A 11 5.59 10.74 1.55
C PHE A 11 5.23 10.39 0.09
N LYS A 12 5.13 9.10 -0.27
CA LYS A 12 4.72 8.65 -1.60
C LYS A 12 3.22 8.44 -1.74
N LEU A 13 2.44 8.59 -0.67
CA LEU A 13 1.01 8.31 -0.69
C LEU A 13 0.25 9.10 -1.76
N ASP A 14 0.47 10.41 -1.84
CA ASP A 14 -0.26 11.27 -2.77
C ASP A 14 0.05 10.91 -4.24
N GLU A 15 1.33 10.71 -4.57
CA GLU A 15 1.76 10.28 -5.91
C GLU A 15 1.14 8.92 -6.31
N VAL A 16 1.09 7.97 -5.36
CA VAL A 16 0.49 6.64 -5.62
C VAL A 16 -1.02 6.74 -5.82
N ARG A 17 -1.71 7.56 -5.01
CA ARG A 17 -3.15 7.82 -5.16
C ARG A 17 -3.47 8.42 -6.53
N GLU A 18 -2.70 9.41 -6.96
CA GLU A 18 -2.87 10.06 -8.26
C GLU A 18 -2.61 9.08 -9.42
N ALA A 19 -1.55 8.26 -9.33
CA ALA A 19 -1.24 7.25 -10.34
C ALA A 19 -2.35 6.19 -10.47
N LEU A 20 -2.91 5.72 -9.34
CA LEU A 20 -4.05 4.80 -9.34
C LEU A 20 -5.30 5.44 -9.96
N THR A 21 -5.57 6.70 -9.64
CA THR A 21 -6.71 7.45 -10.20
C THR A 21 -6.58 7.60 -11.72
N ALA A 22 -5.37 7.88 -12.21
CA ALA A 22 -5.10 8.02 -13.65
C ALA A 22 -5.34 6.73 -14.46
N VAL A 23 -5.26 5.56 -13.82
CA VAL A 23 -5.58 4.27 -14.46
C VAL A 23 -7.01 3.79 -14.19
N GLY A 24 -7.87 4.66 -13.64
CA GLY A 24 -9.29 4.40 -13.43
C GLY A 24 -9.66 3.77 -12.08
N ILE A 25 -8.73 3.72 -11.12
CA ILE A 25 -8.95 3.14 -9.80
C ILE A 25 -9.23 4.26 -8.79
N GLN A 26 -10.48 4.38 -8.35
CA GLN A 26 -10.96 5.54 -7.57
C GLN A 26 -11.13 5.27 -6.07
N GLY A 27 -11.17 4.01 -5.64
CA GLY A 27 -11.35 3.61 -4.24
C GLY A 27 -10.11 2.93 -3.68
N LEU A 28 -9.66 3.35 -2.49
CA LEU A 28 -8.59 2.68 -1.74
C LEU A 28 -8.77 2.92 -0.24
N THR A 29 -8.17 2.04 0.58
CA THR A 29 -8.05 2.22 2.02
C THR A 29 -6.59 2.39 2.40
N VAL A 30 -6.33 3.25 3.39
CA VAL A 30 -4.99 3.54 3.89
C VAL A 30 -4.91 3.19 5.37
N THR A 31 -3.82 2.56 5.79
CA THR A 31 -3.52 2.30 7.20
C THR A 31 -2.07 2.67 7.48
N GLU A 32 -1.83 3.39 8.57
CA GLU A 32 -0.47 3.64 9.07
C GLU A 32 0.07 2.38 9.74
N VAL A 33 1.28 1.97 9.34
CA VAL A 33 1.92 0.76 9.88
C VAL A 33 3.39 1.01 10.19
N LYS A 34 3.98 0.09 10.94
CA LYS A 34 5.41 0.07 11.28
C LYS A 34 6.08 -1.09 10.56
N GLY A 35 7.11 -0.79 9.76
CA GLY A 35 7.86 -1.78 8.99
C GLY A 35 9.22 -2.08 9.62
N TYR A 36 9.65 -3.34 9.54
CA TYR A 36 10.99 -3.80 9.88
C TYR A 36 11.63 -4.54 8.71
N GLY A 37 12.94 -4.44 8.53
CA GLY A 37 13.63 -5.19 7.48
C GLY A 37 15.07 -4.74 7.25
N ARG A 38 15.52 -4.79 5.99
CA ARG A 38 16.89 -4.41 5.59
C ARG A 38 17.21 -2.94 5.87
N GLN A 39 16.19 -2.08 5.89
CA GLN A 39 16.32 -0.72 6.39
C GLN A 39 16.40 -0.81 7.92
N LYS A 40 17.61 -0.95 8.45
CA LYS A 40 17.84 -0.94 9.89
C LYS A 40 17.51 0.46 10.40
N GLY A 41 16.69 0.57 11.44
CA GLY A 41 16.51 1.85 12.12
C GLY A 41 17.77 2.26 12.88
N HIS A 42 17.89 3.55 13.16
CA HIS A 42 19.03 4.08 13.88
C HIS A 42 18.91 3.76 15.38
N THR A 43 20.03 3.52 16.06
CA THR A 43 20.04 3.45 17.53
C THR A 43 19.89 4.88 18.05
N GLU A 44 18.81 5.17 18.77
CA GLU A 44 18.64 6.45 19.46
C GLU A 44 18.95 6.27 20.95
N ILE A 45 19.74 7.19 21.51
CA ILE A 45 20.01 7.23 22.95
C ILE A 45 18.92 8.10 23.59
N TYR A 46 18.05 7.49 24.39
CA TYR A 46 17.03 8.22 25.16
C TYR A 46 17.28 8.01 26.65
N ARG A 47 17.54 9.13 27.38
CA ARG A 47 17.85 9.13 28.83
C ARG A 47 18.95 8.14 29.26
N GLY A 48 19.99 7.97 28.44
CA GLY A 48 21.13 7.10 28.77
C GLY A 48 20.87 5.60 28.56
N ALA A 49 19.71 5.21 28.02
CA ALA A 49 19.46 3.86 27.53
C ALA A 49 19.48 3.86 25.99
N GLU A 50 20.17 2.89 25.41
CA GLU A 50 20.12 2.63 23.96
C GLU A 50 18.78 1.99 23.62
N TYR A 51 17.93 2.73 22.90
CA TYR A 51 16.75 2.17 22.26
C TYR A 51 17.09 1.89 20.81
N ALA A 52 17.19 0.62 20.44
CA ALA A 52 17.16 0.24 19.03
C ALA A 52 15.78 0.60 18.48
N VAL A 53 15.67 1.73 17.79
CA VAL A 53 14.43 2.11 17.09
C VAL A 53 14.30 1.16 15.91
N SER A 54 13.66 0.03 16.15
CA SER A 54 13.65 -1.09 15.21
C SER A 54 12.75 -0.78 14.00
N PHE A 55 11.60 -0.15 14.24
CA PHE A 55 10.57 0.01 13.23
C PHE A 55 10.54 1.40 12.60
N LEU A 56 10.29 1.43 11.28
CA LEU A 56 10.12 2.66 10.52
C LEU A 56 8.65 2.84 10.08
N PRO A 57 8.11 4.07 10.13
CA PRO A 57 6.75 4.33 9.67
C PRO A 57 6.62 4.03 8.17
N LYS A 58 5.52 3.39 7.82
CA LYS A 58 5.13 3.04 6.45
C LYS A 58 3.63 3.27 6.29
N ILE A 59 3.20 3.36 5.04
CA ILE A 59 1.79 3.39 4.69
C ILE A 59 1.42 2.08 4.03
N LYS A 60 0.35 1.44 4.50
CA LYS A 60 -0.31 0.32 3.84
C LYS A 60 -1.49 0.85 3.03
N ILE A 61 -1.46 0.64 1.73
CA ILE A 61 -2.55 0.89 0.80
C ILE A 61 -3.18 -0.44 0.45
N GLU A 62 -4.50 -0.52 0.53
CA GLU A 62 -5.28 -1.69 0.15
C GLU A 62 -6.32 -1.24 -0.88
N VAL A 63 -6.26 -1.84 -2.07
CA VAL A 63 -7.16 -1.51 -3.18
C VAL A 63 -7.73 -2.77 -3.82
N ALA A 64 -9.07 -2.88 -3.80
CA ALA A 64 -9.77 -3.96 -4.47
C ALA A 64 -9.97 -3.59 -5.95
N VAL A 65 -9.62 -4.50 -6.84
CA VAL A 65 -9.68 -4.30 -8.29
C VAL A 65 -10.23 -5.53 -9.00
N SER A 66 -10.82 -5.31 -10.18
CA SER A 66 -11.10 -6.39 -11.12
C SER A 66 -9.80 -7.06 -11.56
N THR A 67 -9.88 -8.33 -11.95
CA THR A 67 -8.68 -9.15 -12.22
C THR A 67 -7.85 -8.63 -13.40
N ASP A 68 -8.51 -8.00 -14.38
CA ASP A 68 -7.91 -7.37 -15.56
C ASP A 68 -7.15 -6.06 -15.24
N LEU A 69 -7.41 -5.42 -14.11
CA LEU A 69 -6.73 -4.18 -13.69
C LEU A 69 -5.55 -4.43 -12.75
N VAL A 70 -5.30 -5.67 -12.33
CA VAL A 70 -4.26 -6.01 -11.35
C VAL A 70 -2.87 -5.55 -11.82
N ASP A 71 -2.48 -5.90 -13.05
CA ASP A 71 -1.15 -5.58 -13.57
C ASP A 71 -0.96 -4.07 -13.69
N LYS A 72 -1.99 -3.34 -14.17
CA LYS A 72 -1.99 -1.88 -14.25
C LYS A 72 -1.86 -1.23 -12.87
N ALA A 73 -2.56 -1.75 -11.86
CA ALA A 73 -2.48 -1.25 -10.49
C ALA A 73 -1.07 -1.46 -9.91
N VAL A 74 -0.51 -2.66 -10.07
CA VAL A 74 0.84 -2.99 -9.60
C VAL A 74 1.89 -2.11 -10.28
N GLU A 75 1.78 -1.92 -11.60
CA GLU A 75 2.69 -1.06 -12.36
C GLU A 75 2.60 0.40 -11.92
N ALA A 76 1.39 0.96 -11.80
CA ALA A 76 1.18 2.34 -11.36
C ALA A 76 1.74 2.58 -9.95
N ILE A 77 1.44 1.69 -8.99
CA ILE A 77 1.98 1.79 -7.62
C ILE A 77 3.50 1.68 -7.64
N THR A 78 4.06 0.74 -8.40
CA THR A 78 5.50 0.53 -8.48
C THR A 78 6.20 1.77 -9.03
N ALA A 79 5.70 2.35 -10.12
CA ALA A 79 6.29 3.52 -10.74
C ALA A 79 6.25 4.74 -9.79
N ALA A 80 5.11 5.01 -9.16
CA ALA A 80 4.94 6.16 -8.27
C ALA A 80 5.68 6.03 -6.93
N ALA A 81 5.69 4.83 -6.33
CA ALA A 81 6.31 4.62 -5.02
C ALA A 81 7.84 4.46 -5.08
N LYS A 82 8.42 4.19 -6.26
CA LYS A 82 9.85 3.92 -6.40
C LYS A 82 10.68 5.19 -6.23
N THR A 83 11.63 5.13 -5.30
CA THR A 83 12.70 6.13 -5.14
C THR A 83 14.07 5.58 -5.56
N GLY A 84 14.17 4.25 -5.71
CA GLY A 84 15.43 3.56 -6.00
C GLY A 84 16.29 3.33 -4.74
N GLN A 85 15.83 3.77 -3.58
CA GLN A 85 16.53 3.60 -2.31
C GLN A 85 15.98 2.41 -1.52
N ILE A 86 16.79 1.89 -0.59
CA ILE A 86 16.36 0.84 0.34
C ILE A 86 15.11 1.31 1.11
N GLY A 87 14.13 0.42 1.23
CA GLY A 87 12.92 0.65 2.02
C GLY A 87 11.75 1.27 1.26
N ASP A 88 11.77 1.27 -0.08
CA ASP A 88 10.62 1.67 -0.91
C ASP A 88 9.36 0.82 -0.61
N GLY A 89 9.56 -0.45 -0.25
CA GLY A 89 8.52 -1.30 0.30
C GLY A 89 8.22 -2.51 -0.58
N LYS A 90 6.97 -2.99 -0.54
CA LYS A 90 6.54 -4.24 -1.20
C LYS A 90 5.07 -4.15 -1.62
N ILE A 91 4.72 -4.91 -2.66
CA ILE A 91 3.34 -5.10 -3.11
C ILE A 91 3.00 -6.58 -3.01
N PHE A 92 1.80 -6.89 -2.53
CA PHE A 92 1.22 -8.22 -2.44
C PHE A 92 -0.13 -8.24 -3.13
N VAL A 93 -0.50 -9.37 -3.72
CA VAL A 93 -1.79 -9.54 -4.40
C VAL A 93 -2.47 -10.75 -3.81
N PHE A 94 -3.69 -10.56 -3.31
CA PHE A 94 -4.51 -11.63 -2.74
C PHE A 94 -5.81 -11.83 -3.53
N GLY A 95 -6.33 -13.05 -3.51
CA GLY A 95 -7.68 -13.35 -3.99
C GLY A 95 -8.75 -12.63 -3.19
N ILE A 96 -9.79 -12.14 -3.86
CA ILE A 96 -11.06 -11.78 -3.22
C ILE A 96 -12.09 -12.77 -3.76
N ASP A 97 -12.68 -13.55 -2.85
CA ASP A 97 -13.72 -14.52 -3.20
C ASP A 97 -15.09 -13.84 -3.37
N GLN A 98 -15.34 -12.76 -2.62
CA GLN A 98 -16.58 -11.98 -2.70
C GLN A 98 -16.35 -10.52 -2.31
N ALA A 99 -17.01 -9.59 -3.00
CA ALA A 99 -17.12 -8.19 -2.59
C ALA A 99 -18.60 -7.77 -2.53
N VAL A 100 -18.94 -6.87 -1.60
CA VAL A 100 -20.30 -6.33 -1.46
C VAL A 100 -20.24 -4.84 -1.16
N ARG A 101 -20.94 -4.03 -1.95
CA ARG A 101 -21.10 -2.61 -1.69
C ARG A 101 -22.22 -2.40 -0.69
N ILE A 102 -21.88 -2.05 0.55
CA ILE A 102 -22.84 -1.91 1.67
C ILE A 102 -24.04 -1.03 1.31
N ARG A 103 -23.83 0.06 0.57
CA ARG A 103 -24.87 1.03 0.22
C ARG A 103 -25.95 0.47 -0.72
N THR A 104 -25.57 -0.38 -1.68
CA THR A 104 -26.44 -0.80 -2.81
C THR A 104 -26.73 -2.29 -2.80
N GLY A 105 -25.92 -3.10 -2.11
CA GLY A 105 -25.97 -4.56 -2.17
C GLY A 105 -25.36 -5.14 -3.46
N GLU A 106 -24.80 -4.30 -4.34
CA GLU A 106 -24.06 -4.76 -5.51
C GLU A 106 -22.90 -5.67 -5.09
N THR A 107 -22.62 -6.67 -5.91
CA THR A 107 -21.63 -7.69 -5.61
C THR A 107 -20.49 -7.66 -6.61
N ASP A 108 -19.34 -8.13 -6.14
CA ASP A 108 -18.15 -8.38 -6.95
C ASP A 108 -17.70 -7.15 -7.76
N THR A 109 -17.51 -7.28 -9.06
CA THR A 109 -16.99 -6.18 -9.88
C THR A 109 -17.90 -4.95 -9.84
N ASP A 110 -19.22 -5.14 -9.75
CA ASP A 110 -20.19 -4.04 -9.65
C ASP A 110 -20.12 -3.34 -8.29
N ALA A 111 -19.56 -4.01 -7.28
CA ALA A 111 -19.36 -3.47 -5.94
C ALA A 111 -18.15 -2.54 -5.81
N LEU A 112 -17.24 -2.55 -6.79
CA LEU A 112 -16.00 -1.77 -6.78
C LEU A 112 -16.25 -0.34 -7.23
#